data_AF-A0A7C2TSM0-F1
#
_entry.id   AF-A0A7C2TSM0-F1
#
_cell.length_a   1.000
_cell.length_b   1.000
_cell.length_c   1.000
_cell.angle_alpha   90.00
_cell.angle_beta   90.00
_cell.angle_gamma   90.00
#
_symmetry.space_group_name_H-M   'P 1'
#
loop_
_entity.id
_entity.type
_entity.pdbx_description
1 polymer ?
#
loop_
_entity_poly.entity_id
_entity_poly.type
_entity_poly.pdbx_seq_one_letter_code
_entity_poly.pdbx_strand_id
1 'polypeptide(L)'
;LQITDARPDTGGLSGATPSEAVSWGKVDPDRLPDAVTVYLDVTVALPILTAYALAKRPPRRHKRLYDRREELLARLRQEYEKARARGRF
;
A
#
# COMPACT_ATOMS: atom_id res chain seq x y z
N LEU A 1 2.87 -4.04 -6.67
CA LEU A 1 3.79 -5.19 -6.56
C LEU A 1 3.21 -6.16 -5.55
N GLN A 2 2.85 -7.36 -6.00
CA GLN A 2 2.39 -8.48 -5.19
C GLN A 2 3.38 -9.63 -5.36
N ILE A 3 3.76 -10.28 -4.26
CA ILE A 3 4.56 -11.52 -4.24
C ILE A 3 3.70 -12.55 -3.54
N THR A 4 3.39 -13.65 -4.21
CA THR A 4 2.50 -14.70 -3.69
C THR A 4 2.84 -16.04 -4.31
N ASP A 5 2.69 -17.14 -3.59
CA ASP A 5 2.68 -18.49 -4.14
C ASP A 5 1.25 -19.00 -4.41
N ALA A 6 0.24 -18.24 -3.95
CA ALA A 6 -1.16 -18.56 -4.14
C ALA A 6 -1.58 -18.32 -5.59
N ARG A 7 -2.22 -19.33 -6.18
CA ARG A 7 -2.71 -19.24 -7.56
C ARG A 7 -4.12 -18.62 -7.60
N PRO A 8 -4.42 -17.84 -8.65
CA PRO A 8 -5.70 -17.14 -8.77
C PRO A 8 -6.91 -18.08 -9.00
N ASP A 9 -6.70 -19.28 -9.55
CA ASP A 9 -7.75 -20.25 -9.86
C ASP A 9 -8.51 -20.75 -8.62
N THR A 10 -7.88 -20.69 -7.45
CA THR A 10 -8.51 -21.07 -6.18
C THR A 10 -9.57 -20.07 -5.70
N GLY A 11 -9.63 -18.87 -6.28
CA GLY A 11 -10.56 -17.81 -5.87
C GLY A 11 -10.27 -17.21 -4.48
N GLY A 12 -9.10 -17.50 -3.90
CA GLY A 12 -8.68 -16.97 -2.61
C GLY A 12 -8.11 -15.56 -2.70
N LEU A 13 -8.34 -14.74 -1.68
CA LEU A 13 -7.84 -13.35 -1.60
C LEU A 13 -6.31 -13.24 -1.77
N SER A 14 -5.56 -14.23 -1.32
CA SER A 14 -4.09 -14.26 -1.40
C SER A 14 -3.56 -14.40 -2.83
N GLY A 15 -4.37 -14.93 -3.75
CA GLY A 15 -4.06 -15.08 -5.18
C GLY A 15 -4.81 -14.09 -6.07
N ALA A 16 -5.62 -13.20 -5.49
CA ALA A 16 -6.43 -12.24 -6.23
C ALA A 16 -5.55 -11.39 -7.16
N THR A 17 -6.02 -11.19 -8.39
CA THR A 17 -5.26 -10.43 -9.38
C THR A 17 -5.31 -8.92 -9.07
N PRO A 18 -4.32 -8.13 -9.51
CA PRO A 18 -4.39 -6.68 -9.37
C PRO A 18 -5.66 -6.06 -9.99
N SER A 19 -6.15 -6.63 -11.10
CA SER A 19 -7.40 -6.21 -11.74
C SER A 19 -8.62 -6.46 -10.87
N GLU A 20 -8.63 -7.54 -10.09
CA GLU A 20 -9.67 -7.81 -9.11
C GLU A 20 -9.63 -6.78 -7.98
N ALA A 21 -8.44 -6.39 -7.50
CA ALA A 21 -8.34 -5.33 -6.48
C ALA A 21 -8.85 -3.95 -6.97
N VAL A 22 -8.75 -3.66 -8.26
CA VAL A 22 -9.33 -2.45 -8.88
C VAL A 22 -10.86 -2.49 -8.88
N SER A 23 -11.50 -3.65 -9.12
CA SER A 23 -12.97 -3.75 -9.16
C SER A 23 -13.63 -3.41 -7.82
N TRP A 24 -12.92 -3.62 -6.71
CA TRP A 24 -13.35 -3.26 -5.36
C TRP A 24 -13.00 -1.81 -4.97
N GLY A 25 -12.37 -1.03 -5.85
CA GLY A 25 -11.93 0.33 -5.57
C GLY A 25 -10.76 0.43 -4.56
N LYS A 26 -10.07 -0.68 -4.28
CA LYS A 26 -8.92 -0.73 -3.36
C LYS A 26 -7.63 -0.25 -4.03
N VAL A 27 -7.54 -0.42 -5.35
CA VAL A 27 -6.42 0.02 -6.19
C VAL A 27 -6.94 1.02 -7.20
N ASP A 28 -6.22 2.12 -7.35
CA ASP A 28 -6.47 3.15 -8.36
C ASP A 28 -6.36 2.52 -9.78
N PRO A 29 -7.40 2.61 -10.63
CA PRO A 29 -7.37 2.05 -11.99
C PRO A 29 -6.17 2.54 -12.82
N ASP A 30 -5.74 3.80 -12.62
CA ASP A 30 -4.63 4.39 -13.37
C ASP A 30 -3.28 3.79 -12.96
N ARG A 31 -3.23 3.06 -11.84
CA ARG A 31 -2.04 2.34 -11.34
C ARG A 31 -1.99 0.89 -11.79
N LEU A 32 -3.05 0.38 -12.45
CA LEU A 32 -3.10 -1.01 -12.90
C LEU A 32 -1.99 -1.37 -13.90
N PRO A 33 -1.59 -0.50 -14.86
CA PRO A 33 -0.48 -0.80 -15.77
C PRO A 33 0.88 -0.97 -15.06
N ASP A 34 1.04 -0.37 -13.88
CA ASP A 34 2.26 -0.48 -13.04
C ASP A 34 2.22 -1.71 -12.12
N ALA A 35 1.12 -2.47 -12.10
CA ALA A 35 0.94 -3.59 -11.19
C ALA A 35 1.68 -4.83 -11.69
N VAL A 36 2.56 -5.36 -10.85
CA VAL A 36 3.31 -6.60 -11.10
C VAL A 36 2.96 -7.63 -10.03
N THR A 37 2.66 -8.86 -10.45
CA THR A 37 2.50 -10.04 -9.60
C THR A 37 3.63 -11.02 -9.87
N VAL A 38 4.34 -11.43 -8.81
CA VAL A 38 5.44 -12.40 -8.86
C VAL A 38 4.99 -13.68 -8.15
N TYR A 39 4.98 -14.79 -8.88
CA TYR A 39 4.68 -16.11 -8.33
C TYR A 39 5.94 -16.77 -7.77
N LEU A 40 6.26 -16.50 -6.51
CA LEU A 40 7.48 -16.97 -5.85
C LEU A 40 7.32 -16.96 -4.33
N ASP A 41 8.00 -17.87 -3.65
CA ASP A 41 8.08 -17.89 -2.19
C ASP A 41 8.78 -16.62 -1.65
N VAL A 42 8.20 -16.04 -0.58
CA VAL A 42 8.68 -14.78 0.01
C VAL A 42 10.10 -14.88 0.58
N THR A 43 10.52 -16.06 1.03
CA THR A 43 11.87 -16.30 1.57
C THR A 43 12.95 -16.16 0.50
N VAL A 44 12.60 -16.33 -0.78
CA VAL A 44 13.49 -16.07 -1.92
C VAL A 44 13.34 -14.63 -2.41
N ALA A 45 12.10 -14.15 -2.58
CA ALA A 45 11.84 -12.85 -3.19
C ALA A 45 12.30 -11.67 -2.31
N LEU A 46 12.04 -11.73 -1.00
CA LEU A 46 12.26 -10.61 -0.09
C LEU A 46 13.75 -10.26 0.10
N PRO A 47 14.68 -11.22 0.28
CA PRO A 47 16.11 -10.89 0.37
C PRO A 47 16.65 -10.20 -0.88
N ILE A 48 16.26 -10.66 -2.08
CA ILE A 48 16.69 -10.08 -3.36
C ILE A 48 16.17 -8.64 -3.50
N LEU A 49 14.87 -8.44 -3.26
CA LEU A 49 14.26 -7.10 -3.34
C LEU A 49 14.88 -6.14 -2.34
N THR A 50 15.12 -6.61 -1.11
CA THR A 50 15.75 -5.82 -0.04
C THR A 50 17.17 -5.42 -0.41
N ALA A 51 17.98 -6.38 -0.88
CA ALA A 51 19.37 -6.12 -1.30
C ALA A 51 19.42 -5.08 -2.42
N TYR A 52 18.57 -5.20 -3.43
CA TYR A 52 18.47 -4.21 -4.51
C TYR A 52 18.06 -2.82 -4.00
N ALA A 53 17.01 -2.74 -3.18
CA ALA A 53 16.50 -1.47 -2.68
C ALA A 53 17.55 -0.72 -1.82
N LEU A 54 18.27 -1.45 -0.96
CA LEU A 54 19.35 -0.89 -0.14
C LEU A 54 20.56 -0.46 -0.98
N ALA A 55 20.91 -1.22 -2.03
CA ALA A 55 22.03 -0.87 -2.91
C ALA A 55 21.73 0.34 -3.81
N LYS A 56 20.45 0.56 -4.18
CA LYS A 56 20.06 1.61 -5.13
C LYS A 56 19.51 2.89 -4.49
N ARG A 57 19.15 2.88 -3.21
CA ARG A 57 18.49 4.03 -2.56
C ARG A 57 19.15 4.39 -1.22
N PRO A 58 19.45 5.68 -0.96
CA PRO A 58 19.91 6.10 0.35
C PRO A 58 18.80 5.95 1.41
N PRO A 59 19.17 5.83 2.70
CA PRO A 59 18.21 5.80 3.80
C PRO A 59 17.25 7.00 3.76
N ARG A 60 15.96 6.75 3.98
CA ARG A 60 14.96 7.83 4.04
C ARG A 60 15.11 8.59 5.36
N ARG A 61 15.06 9.93 5.31
CA ARG A 61 15.03 10.75 6.52
C ARG A 61 13.84 10.34 7.40
N HIS A 62 14.11 10.13 8.68
CA HIS A 62 13.06 9.79 9.64
C HIS A 62 12.06 10.93 9.74
N LYS A 63 10.77 10.61 9.56
CA LYS A 63 9.68 11.61 9.58
C LYS A 63 9.37 12.14 10.98
N ARG A 64 9.87 11.48 12.04
CA ARG A 64 9.66 11.86 13.45
C ARG A 64 8.18 12.17 13.75
N LEU A 65 7.28 11.29 13.31
CA LEU A 65 5.84 11.54 13.35
C LEU A 65 5.28 11.66 14.77
N TYR A 66 5.93 11.00 15.74
CA TYR A 66 5.52 11.07 17.14
C TYR A 66 5.73 12.45 17.74
N ASP A 67 6.85 13.10 17.41
CA ASP A 67 7.17 14.48 17.82
C ASP A 67 6.12 15.48 17.29
N ARG A 68 5.42 15.13 16.21
CA ARG A 68 4.35 15.93 15.58
C ARG A 68 2.94 15.47 15.93
N ARG A 69 2.77 14.59 16.93
CA ARG A 69 1.48 13.96 17.22
C ARG A 69 0.35 14.97 17.48
N GLU A 70 0.61 16.00 18.29
CA GLU A 70 -0.39 17.01 18.63
C GLU A 70 -0.90 17.77 17.40
N GLU A 71 0.03 18.22 16.55
CA GLU A 71 -0.27 18.89 15.29
C GLU A 71 -1.12 17.99 14.37
N LEU A 72 -0.72 16.71 14.22
CA LEU A 72 -1.41 15.76 13.34
C LEU A 72 -2.83 15.45 13.84
N LEU A 73 -3.02 15.31 15.15
CA LEU A 73 -4.34 15.09 15.74
C LEU A 73 -5.24 16.33 15.66
N ALA A 74 -4.67 17.52 15.85
CA ALA A 74 -5.40 18.77 15.67
C ALA A 74 -5.90 18.91 14.23
N ARG A 75 -5.03 18.62 13.24
CA ARG A 75 -5.41 18.60 11.83
C ARG A 75 -6.49 17.56 11.53
N LEU A 76 -6.36 16.34 12.06
CA LEU A 76 -7.37 15.29 11.89
C LEU A 76 -8.74 15.74 12.41
N ARG A 77 -8.79 16.34 13.61
CA ARG A 77 -10.02 16.87 14.19
C ARG A 77 -10.62 17.99 13.34
N GLN A 78 -9.80 18.91 12.85
CA GLN A 78 -10.26 20.00 11.99
C GLN A 78 -10.89 19.49 10.69
N GLU A 79 -10.26 18.52 10.03
CA GLU A 79 -10.79 17.94 8.80
C GLU A 79 -12.08 17.15 9.04
N TYR A 80 -12.20 16.47 10.19
CA TYR A 80 -13.44 15.82 10.60
C TYR A 80 -14.60 16.83 10.74
N GLU A 81 -14.40 17.92 11.46
CA GLU A 81 -15.45 18.94 11.65
C GLU A 81 -15.84 19.59 10.31
N LYS A 82 -14.88 19.84 9.42
CA LYS A 82 -15.16 20.33 8.05
C LYS A 82 -16.01 19.34 7.25
N ALA A 83 -15.70 18.04 7.32
CA ALA A 83 -16.44 17.01 6.60
C ALA A 83 -17.88 16.87 7.13
N ARG A 84 -18.04 16.93 8.46
CA ARG A 84 -19.34 16.94 9.15
C ARG A 84 -20.17 18.17 8.75
N ALA A 85 -19.58 19.35 8.75
CA ALA A 85 -20.27 20.59 8.34
C ALA A 85 -20.71 20.59 6.86
N ARG A 86 -20.03 19.82 6.00
CA ARG A 86 -20.38 19.63 4.58
C ARG A 86 -21.44 18.55 4.34
N GLY A 87 -21.97 17.90 5.38
CA GLY A 87 -22.97 16.84 5.26
C GLY A 87 -22.46 15.59 4.53
N ARG A 88 -21.15 15.32 4.58
CA ARG A 88 -20.53 14.14 3.95
C ARG A 88 -20.51 12.89 4.84
N PHE A 89 -21.23 12.93 5.96
CA PHE A 89 -21.47 11.83 6.89
C PHE A 89 -22.86 11.99 7.50
#